data_AF-A0AAF0E9M9-F1
#
_entry.id   AF-A0AAF0E9M9-F1
#
_cell.length_a   1.000
_cell.length_b   1.000
_cell.length_c   1.000
_cell.angle_alpha   90.00
_cell.angle_beta   90.00
_cell.angle_gamma   90.00
#
_symmetry.space_group_name_H-M   'P 1'
#
loop_
_entity.id
_entity.type
_entity.pdbx_description
1 polymer ?
#
loop_
_entity_poly.entity_id
_entity_poly.type
_entity_poly.pdbx_seq_one_letter_code
_entity_poly.pdbx_strand_id
1 'polypeptide(L)'
;MREAGLKCLGLIGTPKTINNLAALRAEVDADDDLAAALPSSARRDIRPDMWERVTKAGNELWDDIYAKQSQKLRGILAHSHPDLGLYIIQNEYGPLFAPPPAYHDGMAEPAWEIHRLRMSLVAIASLHAQGGVAPQVTSHIYGLLRARDHIAHVQGSERQGLEFLTTEAGAQWVIELINEICRVVDGTEDADREPLPARL
;
A
#
# COMPACT_ATOMS: atom_id res chain seq x y z
N MET A 1 5.82 -7.95 -6.34
CA MET A 1 4.66 -7.71 -7.25
C MET A 1 3.37 -8.37 -6.74
N ARG A 2 3.32 -9.69 -6.52
CA ARG A 2 2.09 -10.38 -6.00
C ARG A 2 1.53 -9.76 -4.72
N GLU A 3 2.39 -9.45 -3.76
CA GLU A 3 1.98 -8.83 -2.49
C GLU A 3 1.39 -7.43 -2.71
N ALA A 4 2.04 -6.59 -3.53
CA ALA A 4 1.48 -5.29 -3.90
C ALA A 4 0.12 -5.42 -4.60
N GLY A 5 0.00 -6.38 -5.53
CA GLY A 5 -1.25 -6.68 -6.21
C GLY A 5 -2.35 -7.11 -5.23
N LEU A 6 -2.06 -7.96 -4.24
CA LEU A 6 -3.03 -8.33 -3.22
C LEU A 6 -3.49 -7.13 -2.39
N LYS A 7 -2.56 -6.26 -1.97
CA LYS A 7 -2.89 -5.06 -1.18
C LYS A 7 -3.75 -4.05 -1.96
N CYS A 8 -3.76 -4.11 -3.29
CA CYS A 8 -4.69 -3.33 -4.11
C CYS A 8 -6.18 -3.65 -3.86
N LEU A 9 -6.52 -4.76 -3.21
CA LEU A 9 -7.91 -5.08 -2.81
C LEU A 9 -8.57 -3.92 -2.05
N GLY A 10 -7.88 -3.36 -1.05
CA GLY A 10 -8.38 -2.25 -0.23
C GLY A 10 -8.15 -0.86 -0.82
N LEU A 11 -7.59 -0.76 -2.03
CA LEU A 11 -7.24 0.53 -2.66
C LEU A 11 -8.06 0.80 -3.92
N ILE A 12 -8.15 -0.20 -4.80
CA ILE A 12 -8.82 -0.08 -6.11
C ILE A 12 -9.93 -1.14 -6.32
N GLY A 13 -10.17 -1.97 -5.30
CA GLY A 13 -11.26 -2.94 -5.27
C GLY A 13 -10.93 -4.33 -5.80
N THR A 14 -11.78 -5.28 -5.43
CA THR A 14 -11.62 -6.72 -5.70
C THR A 14 -11.54 -7.08 -7.19
N PRO A 15 -12.45 -6.62 -8.06
CA PRO A 15 -12.44 -7.06 -9.47
C PRO A 15 -11.17 -6.67 -10.23
N LYS A 16 -10.70 -5.42 -10.09
CA LYS A 16 -9.45 -4.95 -10.72
C LYS A 16 -8.25 -5.75 -10.23
N THR A 17 -8.22 -6.01 -8.93
CA THR A 17 -7.14 -6.79 -8.31
C THR A 17 -7.08 -8.23 -8.83
N ILE A 18 -8.25 -8.89 -8.97
CA ILE A 18 -8.32 -10.25 -9.54
C ILE A 18 -7.76 -10.26 -10.97
N ASN A 19 -8.22 -9.33 -11.82
CA ASN A 19 -7.76 -9.25 -13.21
C ASN A 19 -6.24 -9.01 -13.30
N ASN A 20 -5.71 -8.08 -12.51
CA ASN A 20 -4.29 -7.76 -12.52
C ASN A 20 -3.42 -8.91 -12.02
N LEU A 21 -3.86 -9.62 -10.97
CA LEU A 21 -3.14 -10.79 -10.45
C LEU A 21 -3.21 -11.97 -11.43
N ALA A 22 -4.33 -12.16 -12.14
CA ALA A 22 -4.45 -13.17 -13.18
C ALA A 22 -3.51 -12.87 -14.38
N ALA A 23 -3.47 -11.62 -14.83
CA ALA A 23 -2.54 -11.20 -15.88
C ALA A 23 -1.08 -11.39 -15.46
N LEU A 24 -0.71 -10.96 -14.25
CA LEU A 24 0.63 -11.20 -13.70
C LEU A 24 0.96 -12.70 -13.62
N ARG A 25 -0.03 -13.53 -13.27
CA ARG A 25 0.15 -14.97 -13.17
C ARG A 25 0.39 -15.62 -14.53
N ALA A 26 -0.28 -15.16 -15.58
CA ALA A 26 -0.07 -15.65 -16.94
C ALA A 26 1.37 -15.43 -17.42
N GLU A 27 1.94 -14.25 -17.16
CA GLU A 27 3.34 -13.95 -17.48
C GLU A 27 4.33 -14.79 -16.66
N VAL A 28 4.01 -15.04 -15.39
CA VAL A 28 4.80 -15.92 -14.52
C VAL A 28 4.79 -17.36 -15.03
N ASP A 29 3.63 -17.89 -15.41
CA ASP A 29 3.49 -19.28 -15.86
C ASP A 29 4.06 -19.51 -17.26
N ALA A 30 4.40 -18.45 -18.00
CA ALA A 30 5.13 -18.53 -19.27
C ALA A 30 6.63 -18.77 -19.09
N ASP A 31 7.15 -18.65 -17.87
CA ASP A 31 8.56 -18.86 -17.51
C ASP A 31 8.65 -19.90 -16.37
N ASP A 32 9.06 -21.13 -16.71
CA ASP A 32 9.11 -22.26 -15.79
C ASP A 32 10.03 -22.00 -14.58
N ASP A 33 11.16 -21.31 -14.79
CA ASP A 33 12.13 -21.00 -13.73
C ASP A 33 11.52 -19.98 -12.75
N LEU A 34 10.85 -18.96 -13.28
CA LEU A 34 10.14 -17.96 -12.47
C LEU A 34 8.97 -18.59 -11.72
N ALA A 35 8.18 -19.44 -12.37
CA ALA A 35 7.06 -20.14 -11.74
C ALA A 35 7.53 -21.04 -10.59
N ALA A 36 8.63 -21.78 -10.78
CA ALA A 36 9.22 -22.64 -9.76
C ALA A 36 9.83 -21.85 -8.58
N ALA A 37 10.36 -20.65 -8.83
CA ALA A 37 10.97 -19.82 -7.80
C ALA A 37 9.95 -19.14 -6.85
N LEU A 38 8.67 -19.11 -7.22
CA LEU A 38 7.65 -18.36 -6.45
C LEU A 38 7.03 -19.18 -5.30
N PRO A 39 6.90 -18.58 -4.10
CA PRO A 39 6.18 -19.22 -3.00
C PRO A 39 4.72 -19.53 -3.35
N SER A 40 4.26 -20.75 -3.07
CA SER A 40 2.88 -21.20 -3.32
C SER A 40 1.99 -21.21 -2.08
N SER A 41 2.57 -21.13 -0.87
CA SER A 41 1.83 -21.16 0.38
C SER A 41 1.20 -19.81 0.72
N ALA A 42 -0.03 -19.86 1.25
CA ALA A 42 -0.70 -18.68 1.80
C ALA A 42 -0.03 -18.23 3.10
N ARG A 43 0.08 -16.92 3.30
CA ARG A 43 0.66 -16.30 4.53
C ARG A 43 -0.39 -15.66 5.46
N ARG A 44 -1.66 -15.61 5.05
CA ARG A 44 -2.75 -14.91 5.75
C ARG A 44 -3.89 -15.85 6.14
N ASP A 45 -3.56 -17.05 6.59
CA ASP A 45 -4.53 -18.00 7.15
C ASP A 45 -4.90 -17.56 8.57
N ILE A 46 -5.80 -16.59 8.66
CA ILE A 46 -6.21 -15.98 9.93
C ILE A 46 -7.25 -16.87 10.60
N ARG A 47 -6.88 -17.41 11.75
CA ARG A 47 -7.73 -18.26 12.58
C ARG A 47 -8.43 -17.45 13.69
N PRO A 48 -9.52 -17.97 14.27
CA PRO A 48 -10.23 -17.26 15.36
C PRO A 48 -9.33 -16.87 16.55
N ASP A 49 -8.36 -17.71 16.92
CA ASP A 49 -7.39 -17.45 18.00
C ASP A 49 -6.40 -16.31 17.71
N MET A 50 -6.39 -15.81 16.47
CA MET A 50 -5.52 -14.73 16.01
C MET A 50 -6.22 -13.38 15.92
N TRP A 51 -7.56 -13.35 16.00
CA TRP A 51 -8.34 -12.16 15.67
C TRP A 51 -7.97 -10.93 16.52
N GLU A 52 -7.69 -11.15 17.80
CA GLU A 52 -7.23 -10.09 18.70
C GLU A 52 -5.88 -9.50 18.24
N ARG A 53 -4.92 -10.34 17.85
CA ARG A 53 -3.61 -9.91 17.34
C ARG A 53 -3.72 -9.16 16.02
N VAL A 54 -4.54 -9.65 15.09
CA VAL A 54 -4.80 -8.99 13.79
C VAL A 54 -5.45 -7.63 14.01
N THR A 55 -6.45 -7.56 14.88
CA THR A 55 -7.14 -6.30 15.22
C THR A 55 -6.18 -5.31 15.86
N LYS A 56 -5.33 -5.77 16.78
CA LYS A 56 -4.30 -4.95 17.40
C LYS A 56 -3.31 -4.41 16.36
N ALA A 57 -2.76 -5.27 15.50
CA ALA A 57 -1.84 -4.87 14.44
C ALA A 57 -2.46 -3.82 13.50
N GLY A 58 -3.74 -3.96 13.14
CA GLY A 58 -4.46 -2.98 12.33
C GLY A 58 -4.60 -1.62 13.02
N ASN A 59 -4.93 -1.60 14.32
CA ASN A 59 -5.03 -0.36 15.09
C ASN A 59 -3.67 0.31 15.28
N GLU A 60 -2.63 -0.46 15.59
CA GLU A 60 -1.26 0.05 15.74
C GLU A 60 -0.76 0.64 14.42
N LEU A 61 -0.99 -0.03 13.29
CA LEU A 61 -0.64 0.47 11.96
C LEU A 61 -1.41 1.77 11.63
N TRP A 62 -2.71 1.80 11.91
CA TRP A 62 -3.53 3.01 11.72
C TRP A 62 -2.99 4.19 12.54
N ASP A 63 -2.72 3.97 13.82
CA ASP A 63 -2.23 5.01 14.72
C ASP A 63 -0.80 5.45 14.36
N ASP A 64 0.06 4.55 13.89
CA ASP A 64 1.40 4.85 13.38
C ASP A 64 1.36 5.65 12.06
N ILE A 65 0.37 5.44 11.20
CA ILE A 65 0.18 6.24 9.97
C ILE A 65 -0.33 7.64 10.30
N TYR A 66 -1.39 7.71 11.10
CA TYR A 66 -2.15 8.95 11.29
C TYR A 66 -1.75 9.74 12.53
N ALA A 67 -1.00 9.16 13.47
CA ALA A 67 -0.52 9.79 14.69
C ALA A 67 -1.60 10.66 15.37
N LYS A 68 -1.31 11.95 15.57
CA LYS A 68 -2.23 12.92 16.19
C LYS A 68 -3.56 13.08 15.44
N GLN A 69 -3.63 12.73 14.16
CA GLN A 69 -4.84 12.78 13.35
C GLN A 69 -5.71 11.53 13.45
N SER A 70 -5.22 10.43 14.05
CA SER A 70 -5.94 9.14 14.09
C SER A 70 -7.37 9.26 14.63
N GLN A 71 -7.55 9.86 15.81
CA GLN A 71 -8.86 9.97 16.45
C GLN A 71 -9.82 10.86 15.64
N LYS A 72 -9.29 11.94 15.04
CA LYS A 72 -10.08 12.81 14.17
C LYS A 72 -10.59 12.05 12.94
N LEU A 73 -9.73 11.27 12.29
CA LEU A 73 -10.10 10.50 11.10
C LEU A 73 -11.11 9.39 11.43
N ARG A 74 -10.94 8.70 12.56
CA ARG A 74 -11.95 7.73 13.05
C ARG A 74 -13.31 8.40 13.24
N GLY A 75 -13.34 9.61 13.81
CA GLY A 75 -14.56 10.40 13.96
C GLY A 75 -15.20 10.79 12.62
N ILE A 76 -14.39 11.19 11.63
CA ILE A 76 -14.89 11.50 10.28
C ILE A 76 -15.53 10.27 9.63
N LEU A 77 -14.86 9.11 9.68
CA LEU A 77 -15.38 7.87 9.11
C LEU A 77 -16.67 7.42 9.80
N ALA A 78 -16.72 7.46 11.13
CA ALA A 78 -17.90 7.11 11.90
C ALA A 78 -19.09 8.05 11.63
N HIS A 79 -18.81 9.33 11.37
CA HIS A 79 -19.83 10.29 10.97
C HIS A 79 -20.40 9.99 9.58
N SER A 80 -19.56 9.58 8.62
CA SER A 80 -20.00 9.15 7.30
C SER A 80 -20.84 7.88 7.35
N HIS A 81 -20.42 6.88 8.15
CA HIS A 81 -21.19 5.69 8.46
C HIS A 81 -20.62 5.01 9.71
N PRO A 82 -21.45 4.58 10.68
CA PRO A 82 -20.98 4.06 11.97
C PRO A 82 -20.02 2.87 11.84
N ASP A 83 -20.25 2.00 10.84
CA ASP A 83 -19.40 0.81 10.63
C ASP A 83 -18.16 1.06 9.78
N LEU A 84 -18.03 2.21 9.10
CA LEU A 84 -16.99 2.40 8.08
C LEU A 84 -15.58 2.33 8.65
N GLY A 85 -15.31 3.09 9.71
CA GLY A 85 -14.01 3.08 10.38
C GLY A 85 -13.70 1.72 11.01
N LEU A 86 -14.72 1.06 11.59
CA LEU A 86 -14.58 -0.27 12.16
C LEU A 86 -14.20 -1.29 11.09
N TYR A 87 -14.92 -1.30 9.98
CA TYR A 87 -14.71 -2.20 8.87
C TYR A 87 -13.32 -2.04 8.26
N ILE A 88 -12.92 -0.82 7.91
CA ILE A 88 -11.61 -0.52 7.32
C ILE A 88 -10.48 -1.02 8.24
N ILE A 89 -10.55 -0.72 9.54
CA ILE A 89 -9.45 -1.08 10.45
C ILE A 89 -9.39 -2.59 10.68
N GLN A 90 -10.53 -3.23 10.90
CA GLN A 90 -10.59 -4.67 11.22
C GLN A 90 -10.42 -5.57 10.00
N ASN A 91 -10.83 -5.13 8.80
CA ASN A 91 -10.88 -5.97 7.61
C ASN A 91 -9.89 -5.55 6.51
N GLU A 92 -9.28 -4.37 6.62
CA GLU A 92 -8.25 -3.93 5.68
C GLU A 92 -6.91 -3.70 6.40
N TYR A 93 -6.86 -2.83 7.41
CA TYR A 93 -5.58 -2.51 8.07
C TYR A 93 -4.96 -3.71 8.77
N GLY A 94 -5.75 -4.47 9.52
CA GLY A 94 -5.25 -5.68 10.19
C GLY A 94 -4.88 -6.80 9.22
N PRO A 95 -5.84 -7.41 8.49
CA PRO A 95 -5.59 -8.63 7.74
C PRO A 95 -4.87 -8.38 6.40
N LEU A 96 -5.06 -7.23 5.76
CA LEU A 96 -4.51 -6.95 4.43
C LEU A 96 -3.23 -6.11 4.48
N PHE A 97 -3.28 -4.93 5.10
CA PHE A 97 -2.19 -3.96 5.03
C PHE A 97 -1.05 -4.25 6.01
N ALA A 98 -1.36 -4.67 7.24
CA ALA A 98 -0.34 -5.10 8.18
C ALA A 98 0.35 -6.38 7.66
N PRO A 99 1.68 -6.43 7.73
CA PRO A 99 2.41 -7.59 7.24
C PRO A 99 2.14 -8.80 8.17
N PRO A 100 2.06 -10.04 7.66
CA PRO A 100 1.77 -11.22 8.48
C PRO A 100 2.63 -11.40 9.75
N PRO A 101 3.94 -11.08 9.76
CA PRO A 101 4.76 -11.10 10.99
C PRO A 101 4.24 -10.22 12.14
N ALA A 102 3.39 -9.23 11.87
CA ALA A 102 2.80 -8.39 12.91
C ALA A 102 1.78 -9.12 13.79
N TYR A 103 1.26 -10.27 13.34
CA TYR A 103 0.23 -11.04 14.07
C TYR A 103 0.42 -12.57 14.04
N HIS A 104 1.40 -13.07 13.29
CA HIS A 104 1.89 -14.45 13.33
C HIS A 104 3.17 -14.56 14.15
N ASP A 105 3.08 -15.20 15.32
CA ASP A 105 4.25 -15.45 16.17
C ASP A 105 5.29 -16.30 15.45
N GLY A 106 6.56 -15.89 15.52
CA GLY A 106 7.69 -16.63 14.95
C GLY A 106 7.82 -16.58 13.43
N MET A 107 6.95 -15.84 12.73
CA MET A 107 7.09 -15.66 11.27
C MET A 107 8.14 -14.59 10.96
N ALA A 108 9.18 -14.96 10.21
CA ALA A 108 10.14 -14.00 9.70
C ALA A 108 9.53 -13.14 8.58
N GLU A 109 9.92 -11.87 8.51
CA GLU A 109 9.58 -10.99 7.40
C GLU A 109 10.48 -11.27 6.20
N PRO A 110 9.93 -11.63 5.02
CA PRO A 110 10.73 -11.85 3.84
C PRO A 110 11.20 -10.51 3.23
N ALA A 111 12.36 -10.51 2.57
CA ALA A 111 12.92 -9.30 1.95
C ALA A 111 12.02 -8.62 0.89
N TRP A 112 11.09 -9.38 0.31
CA TRP A 112 10.12 -8.90 -0.69
C TRP A 112 8.81 -8.36 -0.08
N GLU A 113 8.69 -8.35 1.25
CA GLU A 113 7.50 -7.80 1.93
C GLU A 113 7.26 -6.33 1.55
N ILE A 114 5.99 -5.92 1.60
CA ILE A 114 5.57 -4.52 1.41
C ILE A 114 5.43 -3.89 2.80
N HIS A 115 6.56 -3.44 3.33
CA HIS A 115 6.68 -2.73 4.61
C HIS A 115 6.16 -1.29 4.53
N ARG A 116 6.14 -0.58 5.67
CA ARG A 116 5.47 0.72 5.87
C ARG A 116 5.70 1.75 4.75
N LEU A 117 6.96 1.97 4.35
CA LEU A 117 7.30 2.91 3.27
C LEU A 117 6.77 2.43 1.91
N ARG A 118 7.04 1.17 1.55
CA ARG A 118 6.60 0.58 0.27
C ARG A 118 5.07 0.52 0.16
N MET A 119 4.37 0.33 1.28
CA MET A 119 2.91 0.37 1.30
C MET A 119 2.37 1.74 0.90
N SER A 120 2.97 2.84 1.39
CA SER A 120 2.60 4.18 0.93
C SER A 120 2.84 4.35 -0.57
N LEU A 121 3.95 3.84 -1.12
CA LEU A 121 4.21 3.89 -2.55
C LEU A 121 3.18 3.09 -3.37
N VAL A 122 2.81 1.88 -2.93
CA VAL A 122 1.76 1.07 -3.58
C VAL A 122 0.42 1.79 -3.56
N ALA A 123 0.06 2.39 -2.41
CA ALA A 123 -1.17 3.15 -2.28
C ALA A 123 -1.19 4.38 -3.20
N ILE A 124 -0.14 5.21 -3.17
CA ILE A 124 0.00 6.36 -4.07
C ILE A 124 -0.10 5.92 -5.53
N ALA A 125 0.67 4.92 -5.95
CA ALA A 125 0.67 4.44 -7.33
C ALA A 125 -0.71 3.97 -7.80
N SER A 126 -1.36 3.11 -7.02
CA SER A 126 -2.65 2.52 -7.39
C SER A 126 -3.80 3.54 -7.39
N LEU A 127 -3.87 4.41 -6.38
CA LEU A 127 -4.93 5.41 -6.24
C LEU A 127 -4.78 6.55 -7.23
N HIS A 128 -3.54 7.02 -7.45
CA HIS A 128 -3.24 8.06 -8.42
C HIS A 128 -3.52 7.58 -9.85
N ALA A 129 -3.08 6.36 -10.19
CA ALA A 129 -3.37 5.76 -11.50
C ALA A 129 -4.88 5.51 -11.72
N GLN A 130 -5.64 5.20 -10.66
CA GLN A 130 -7.10 5.02 -10.77
C GLN A 130 -7.84 6.35 -11.01
N GLY A 131 -7.37 7.45 -10.42
CA GLY A 131 -8.07 8.74 -10.45
C GLY A 131 -9.31 8.83 -9.54
N GLY A 132 -9.86 10.04 -9.39
CA GLY A 132 -11.10 10.29 -8.65
C GLY A 132 -11.00 10.21 -7.12
N VAL A 133 -9.80 10.00 -6.56
CA VAL A 133 -9.56 9.78 -5.12
C VAL A 133 -8.37 10.62 -4.59
N ALA A 134 -8.26 11.86 -5.08
CA ALA A 134 -7.16 12.76 -4.71
C ALA A 134 -6.95 12.93 -3.19
N PRO A 135 -7.99 13.06 -2.33
CA PRO A 135 -7.80 13.14 -0.88
C PRO A 135 -7.06 11.93 -0.29
N GLN A 136 -7.34 10.73 -0.82
CA GLN A 136 -6.68 9.50 -0.40
C GLN A 136 -5.21 9.48 -0.86
N VAL A 137 -4.93 9.91 -2.10
CA VAL A 137 -3.55 10.05 -2.60
C VAL A 137 -2.75 11.00 -1.69
N THR A 138 -3.29 12.18 -1.39
CA THR A 138 -2.65 13.14 -0.48
C THR A 138 -2.43 12.55 0.91
N SER A 139 -3.40 11.81 1.45
CA SER A 139 -3.26 11.12 2.73
C SER A 139 -2.07 10.13 2.72
N HIS A 140 -1.88 9.39 1.63
CA HIS A 140 -0.77 8.44 1.52
C HIS A 140 0.58 9.13 1.25
N ILE A 141 0.60 10.30 0.62
CA ILE A 141 1.81 11.15 0.54
C ILE A 141 2.24 11.56 1.94
N TYR A 142 1.34 12.06 2.79
CA TYR A 142 1.69 12.35 4.19
C TYR A 142 2.16 11.11 4.96
N GLY A 143 1.56 9.95 4.66
CA GLY A 143 1.99 8.66 5.20
C GLY A 143 3.42 8.27 4.78
N LEU A 144 3.83 8.59 3.54
CA LEU A 144 5.17 8.39 2.99
C LEU A 144 6.20 9.30 3.68
N LEU A 145 5.90 10.60 3.79
CA LEU A 145 6.79 11.58 4.43
C LEU A 145 7.10 11.23 5.89
N ARG A 146 6.17 10.55 6.59
CA ARG A 146 6.34 10.09 7.97
C ARG A 146 7.04 8.73 8.09
N ALA A 147 7.32 8.03 6.99
CA ALA A 147 7.91 6.70 7.04
C ALA A 147 9.43 6.70 7.27
N ARG A 148 10.06 7.86 7.47
CA ARG A 148 11.51 8.00 7.63
C ARG A 148 12.09 7.19 8.79
N ASP A 149 11.40 7.14 9.93
CA ASP A 149 11.90 6.38 11.08
C ASP A 149 11.84 4.86 10.84
N HIS A 150 10.94 4.41 9.95
CA HIS A 150 10.78 3.01 9.57
C HIS A 150 11.90 2.48 8.67
N ILE A 151 12.80 3.35 8.18
CA ILE A 151 13.96 2.97 7.37
C ILE A 151 15.30 3.16 8.09
N ALA A 152 15.28 3.52 9.38
CA ALA A 152 16.50 3.81 10.16
C ALA A 152 17.48 2.62 10.24
N HIS A 153 16.96 1.39 10.14
CA HIS A 153 17.73 0.16 10.16
C HIS A 153 18.46 -0.11 8.83
N VAL A 154 18.01 0.47 7.72
CA VAL A 154 18.62 0.31 6.39
C VAL A 154 19.93 1.10 6.32
N GLN A 155 20.94 0.53 5.67
CA GLN A 155 22.29 1.12 5.55
C GLN A 155 22.71 1.26 4.08
N GLY A 156 23.77 2.03 3.84
CA GLY A 156 24.37 2.16 2.50
C GLY A 156 23.56 3.00 1.51
N SER A 157 23.74 2.74 0.22
CA SER A 157 23.11 3.49 -0.87
C SER A 157 21.58 3.32 -0.90
N GLU A 158 21.07 2.16 -0.49
CA GLU A 158 19.62 1.91 -0.40
C GLU A 158 18.95 2.92 0.55
N ARG A 159 19.59 3.20 1.69
CA ARG A 159 19.09 4.18 2.66
C ARG A 159 18.92 5.56 2.04
N GLN A 160 19.87 6.02 1.22
CA GLN A 160 19.80 7.35 0.59
C GLN A 160 18.59 7.47 -0.33
N GLY A 161 18.32 6.44 -1.13
CA GLY A 161 17.13 6.39 -1.99
C GLY A 161 15.83 6.39 -1.18
N LEU A 162 15.76 5.56 -0.13
CA LEU A 162 14.59 5.51 0.74
C LEU A 162 14.37 6.84 1.50
N GLU A 163 15.43 7.47 2.00
CA GLU A 163 15.34 8.78 2.65
C GLU A 163 14.85 9.85 1.68
N PHE A 164 15.36 9.88 0.44
CA PHE A 164 14.86 10.77 -0.60
C PHE A 164 13.36 10.60 -0.84
N LEU A 165 12.87 9.36 -0.95
CA LEU A 165 11.45 9.07 -1.13
C LEU A 165 10.56 9.59 0.02
N THR A 166 11.11 9.77 1.22
CA THR A 166 10.39 10.36 2.37
C THR A 166 10.42 11.89 2.41
N THR A 167 10.90 12.55 1.36
CA THR A 167 10.87 14.01 1.20
C THR A 167 9.76 14.46 0.25
N GLU A 168 9.39 15.74 0.29
CA GLU A 168 8.44 16.33 -0.67
C GLU A 168 8.92 16.16 -2.13
N ALA A 169 10.23 16.38 -2.38
CA ALA A 169 10.83 16.18 -3.69
C ALA A 169 10.75 14.71 -4.15
N GLY A 170 10.93 13.75 -3.23
CA GLY A 170 10.78 12.33 -3.51
C GLY A 170 9.33 11.94 -3.79
N ALA A 171 8.38 12.48 -3.02
CA ALA A 171 6.96 12.26 -3.27
C ALA A 171 6.51 12.82 -4.63
N GLN A 172 7.01 14.01 -5.00
CA GLN A 172 6.78 14.59 -6.31
C GLN A 172 7.36 13.71 -7.43
N TRP A 173 8.60 13.25 -7.28
CA TRP A 173 9.23 12.33 -8.23
C TRP A 173 8.43 11.03 -8.41
N VAL A 174 7.89 10.47 -7.32
CA VAL A 174 7.02 9.27 -7.38
C VAL A 174 5.78 9.54 -8.24
N ILE A 175 5.10 10.67 -8.04
CA ILE A 175 3.91 11.04 -8.82
C ILE A 175 4.24 11.21 -10.31
N GLU A 176 5.34 11.89 -10.62
CA GLU A 176 5.81 12.09 -12.00
C GLU A 176 6.12 10.75 -12.69
N LEU A 177 6.78 9.84 -11.98
CA LEU A 177 7.07 8.49 -12.49
C LEU A 177 5.79 7.69 -12.72
N ILE A 178 4.81 7.76 -11.82
CA ILE A 178 3.52 7.09 -12.01
C ILE A 178 2.83 7.65 -13.25
N ASN A 179 2.83 8.97 -13.45
CA ASN A 179 2.27 9.59 -14.65
C ASN A 179 2.94 9.08 -15.92
N GLU A 180 4.26 8.93 -15.92
CA GLU A 180 5.03 8.37 -17.04
C GLU A 180 4.66 6.92 -17.33
N ILE A 181 4.58 6.08 -16.29
CA ILE A 181 4.16 4.69 -16.44
C ILE A 181 2.74 4.64 -17.01
N CYS A 182 1.82 5.42 -16.47
CA CYS A 182 0.44 5.46 -16.97
C CYS A 182 0.42 5.95 -18.43
N ARG A 183 1.26 6.92 -18.83
CA ARG A 183 1.33 7.37 -20.24
C ARG A 183 1.70 6.21 -21.16
N VAL A 184 2.72 5.44 -20.79
CA VAL A 184 3.19 4.28 -21.56
C VAL A 184 2.12 3.19 -21.62
N VAL A 185 1.43 2.92 -20.51
CA VAL A 185 0.43 1.85 -20.41
C VAL A 185 -0.89 2.21 -21.11
N ASP A 186 -1.39 3.44 -20.93
CA ASP A 186 -2.67 3.88 -21.49
C ASP A 186 -2.56 4.29 -22.97
N GLY A 187 -1.35 4.58 -23.45
CA GLY A 187 -1.11 5.10 -24.80
C GLY A 187 -1.70 6.49 -25.05
N THR A 188 -2.00 7.27 -24.01
CA THR A 188 -2.65 8.59 -24.07
C THR A 188 -1.65 9.75 -23.91
N GLU A 189 -1.83 10.82 -24.69
CA GLU A 189 -1.05 12.06 -24.61
C GLU A 189 -1.43 12.91 -23.37
N ASP A 190 -0.49 13.70 -22.85
CA ASP A 190 -0.61 14.46 -21.58
C ASP A 190 -1.80 15.43 -21.50
N ALA A 191 -2.42 15.78 -22.63
CA ALA A 191 -3.51 16.76 -22.71
C ALA A 191 -4.85 16.27 -22.14
N ASP A 192 -5.03 14.95 -21.99
CA ASP A 192 -6.34 14.35 -21.64
C ASP A 192 -6.50 14.01 -20.15
N ARG A 193 -5.52 14.36 -19.30
CA ARG A 193 -5.53 14.04 -17.86
C ARG A 193 -5.87 15.24 -16.97
N GLU A 194 -6.62 14.97 -15.91
CA GLU A 194 -7.03 15.99 -14.93
C GLU A 194 -5.78 16.54 -14.20
N PRO A 195 -5.52 17.87 -14.26
CA PRO A 195 -4.33 18.44 -13.65
C PRO A 195 -4.38 18.40 -12.13
N LEU A 196 -3.24 18.11 -11.50
CA LEU A 196 -3.09 18.22 -10.05
C LEU A 196 -3.25 19.69 -9.59
N PRO A 197 -3.70 19.92 -8.35
CA PRO A 197 -3.73 21.27 -7.78
C PRO A 197 -2.33 21.89 -7.82
N ALA A 198 -2.22 23.18 -8.14
CA ALA A 198 -0.96 23.88 -8.31
C ALA A 198 -0.07 23.98 -7.05
N ARG A 199 -0.53 23.45 -5.90
CA ARG A 199 0.21 23.33 -4.65
C ARG A 199 -0.19 22.05 -3.91
N LEU A 200 0.80 21.23 -3.59
CA LEU A 200 0.73 20.18 -2.56
C LEU A 200 0.70 20.82 -1.16
#